data_AF-A0A8J3QSR1-F1
#
_entry.id   AF-A0A8J3QSR1-F1
#
_cell.length_a   1.000
_cell.length_b   1.000
_cell.length_c   1.000
_cell.angle_alpha   90.00
_cell.angle_beta   90.00
_cell.angle_gamma   90.00
#
_symmetry.space_group_name_H-M   'P 1'
#
loop_
_entity.id
_entity.type
_entity.pdbx_description
1 polymer ?
#
loop_
_entity_poly.entity_id
_entity_poly.type
_entity_poly.pdbx_seq_one_letter_code
_entity_poly.pdbx_strand_id
1 'polypeptide(L)'
;MDYPSSVIDELIRKAAVDDEDAIDELSAIADNEPDRLIPHHGLLLDLDVLWPPKLYRSADANTVGRVIEQIDGGRTPKRLDHLLLLLAYSAHPLAESAMRRWATQPPAGCTPIR
;
A
#
# COMPACT_ATOMS: atom_id res chain seq x y z
N MET A 1 -14.85 -17.08 -1.55
CA MET A 1 -14.36 -18.04 -2.56
C MET A 1 -12.93 -18.40 -2.15
N ASP A 2 -12.58 -19.67 -1.99
CA ASP A 2 -11.23 -19.99 -1.49
C ASP A 2 -10.20 -20.00 -2.64
N TYR A 3 -9.63 -18.83 -2.94
CA TYR A 3 -8.51 -18.71 -3.85
C TYR A 3 -7.21 -19.28 -3.26
N PRO A 4 -6.53 -20.20 -3.96
CA PRO A 4 -5.18 -20.57 -3.57
C PRO A 4 -4.27 -19.34 -3.66
N SER A 5 -3.26 -19.27 -2.80
CA SER A 5 -2.29 -18.17 -2.73
C SER A 5 -1.66 -17.85 -4.11
N SER A 6 -1.42 -18.86 -4.94
CA SER A 6 -0.90 -18.70 -6.30
C SER A 6 -1.82 -17.91 -7.26
N VAL A 7 -3.14 -17.96 -7.05
CA VAL A 7 -4.10 -17.21 -7.86
C VAL A 7 -4.10 -15.74 -7.47
N ILE A 8 -3.97 -15.42 -6.18
CA ILE A 8 -3.84 -14.03 -5.72
C ILE A 8 -2.56 -13.41 -6.30
N ASP A 9 -1.44 -14.15 -6.30
CA ASP A 9 -0.21 -13.69 -6.95
C ASP A 9 -0.37 -13.43 -8.45
N GLU A 10 -1.15 -14.25 -9.15
CA GLU A 10 -1.42 -14.05 -10.58
C GLU A 10 -2.26 -12.78 -10.81
N LEU A 11 -3.31 -12.58 -10.00
CA LEU A 11 -4.12 -11.37 -10.05
C LEU A 11 -3.27 -10.12 -9.80
N ILE A 12 -2.34 -10.16 -8.83
CA ILE A 12 -1.42 -9.06 -8.56
C ILE A 12 -0.53 -8.75 -9.77
N ARG A 13 0.02 -9.78 -10.43
CA ARG A 13 0.84 -9.59 -11.64
C ARG A 13 0.05 -8.99 -12.80
N LYS A 14 -1.24 -9.32 -12.93
CA LYS A 14 -2.15 -8.73 -13.93
C LYS A 14 -2.50 -7.28 -13.58
N ALA A 15 -2.83 -7.01 -12.32
CA ALA A 15 -3.09 -5.64 -11.85
C ALA A 15 -1.87 -4.72 -12.05
N ALA A 16 -0.65 -5.24 -11.96
CA ALA A 16 0.59 -4.49 -12.22
C ALA A 16 0.74 -4.01 -13.68
N VAL A 17 -0.06 -4.54 -14.60
CA VAL A 17 -0.13 -4.09 -16.00
C VAL A 17 -1.50 -3.48 -16.33
N ASP A 18 -2.19 -2.93 -15.32
CA ASP A 18 -3.48 -2.24 -15.40
C ASP A 18 -4.65 -3.12 -15.92
N ASP A 19 -4.64 -4.41 -15.60
CA ASP A 19 -5.78 -5.31 -15.86
C ASP A 19 -6.93 -4.98 -14.89
N GLU A 20 -7.99 -4.34 -15.40
CA GLU A 20 -9.15 -3.89 -14.62
C GLU A 20 -9.91 -5.04 -13.94
N ASP A 21 -10.06 -6.18 -14.62
CA ASP A 21 -10.74 -7.36 -14.06
C ASP A 21 -9.96 -7.90 -12.85
N ALA A 22 -8.63 -7.92 -12.93
CA ALA A 22 -7.78 -8.32 -11.82
C ALA A 22 -7.85 -7.33 -10.64
N ILE A 23 -7.92 -6.02 -10.93
CA ILE A 23 -8.08 -4.98 -9.91
C ILE A 23 -9.43 -5.10 -9.19
N ASP A 24 -10.50 -5.37 -9.92
CA ASP A 24 -11.85 -5.57 -9.38
C ASP A 24 -11.91 -6.82 -8.49
N GLU A 25 -11.27 -7.91 -8.90
CA GLU A 25 -11.23 -9.14 -8.11
C GLU A 25 -10.42 -8.95 -6.82
N LEU A 26 -9.23 -8.34 -6.90
CA LEU A 26 -8.43 -7.99 -5.72
C LEU A 26 -9.18 -7.04 -4.79
N SER A 27 -9.93 -6.11 -5.36
CA SER A 27 -10.79 -5.18 -4.64
C SER A 27 -11.90 -5.91 -3.89
N ALA A 28 -12.52 -6.91 -4.50
CA ALA A 28 -13.52 -7.75 -3.85
C ALA A 28 -12.90 -8.57 -2.70
N ILE A 29 -11.68 -9.09 -2.86
CA ILE A 29 -10.96 -9.77 -1.78
C ILE A 29 -10.69 -8.79 -0.63
N ALA A 30 -10.20 -7.58 -0.91
CA ALA A 30 -9.94 -6.56 0.11
C ALA A 30 -11.19 -6.14 0.90
N ASP A 31 -12.36 -6.13 0.25
CA ASP A 31 -13.62 -5.76 0.89
C ASP A 31 -14.17 -6.88 1.78
N ASN A 32 -14.01 -8.14 1.39
CA ASN A 32 -14.63 -9.28 2.07
C ASN A 32 -13.69 -10.02 3.03
N GLU A 33 -12.42 -10.17 2.64
CA GLU A 33 -11.43 -11.02 3.32
C GLU A 33 -10.02 -10.34 3.30
N PRO A 34 -9.86 -9.11 3.84
CA PRO A 34 -8.64 -8.31 3.69
C PRO A 34 -7.38 -9.01 4.21
N ASP A 35 -7.50 -9.84 5.25
CA ASP A 35 -6.37 -10.54 5.85
C ASP A 35 -5.68 -11.51 4.88
N ARG A 36 -6.38 -11.92 3.82
CA ARG A 36 -5.81 -12.77 2.76
C ARG A 36 -4.81 -12.06 1.89
N LEU A 37 -4.83 -10.72 1.84
CA LEU A 37 -3.84 -9.93 1.10
C LEU A 37 -2.57 -9.67 1.91
N ILE A 38 -2.59 -9.85 3.24
CA ILE A 38 -1.44 -9.59 4.12
C ILE A 38 -0.17 -10.32 3.65
N PRO A 39 -0.18 -11.64 3.35
CA PRO A 39 1.01 -12.34 2.87
C PRO A 39 1.53 -11.82 1.52
N HIS A 40 0.69 -11.09 0.78
CA HIS A 40 0.94 -10.64 -0.59
C HIS A 40 1.23 -9.14 -0.69
N HIS A 41 1.06 -8.36 0.38
CA HIS A 41 1.37 -6.91 0.39
C HIS A 41 2.82 -6.62 -0.03
N GLY A 42 3.76 -7.51 0.28
CA GLY A 42 5.14 -7.39 -0.18
C GLY A 42 5.25 -7.39 -1.69
N LEU A 43 4.54 -8.31 -2.36
CA LEU A 43 4.51 -8.43 -3.82
C LEU A 43 3.76 -7.25 -4.46
N LEU A 44 2.64 -6.81 -3.87
CA LEU A 44 1.91 -5.61 -4.31
C LEU A 44 2.84 -4.38 -4.32
N LEU A 45 3.63 -4.18 -3.27
CA LEU A 45 4.62 -3.09 -3.20
C LEU A 45 5.75 -3.25 -4.22
N ASP A 46 6.28 -4.47 -4.39
CA ASP A 46 7.38 -4.74 -5.31
C ASP A 46 6.99 -4.49 -6.77
N LEU A 47 5.71 -4.70 -7.10
CA LEU A 47 5.13 -4.47 -8.43
C LEU A 47 4.45 -3.11 -8.58
N ASP A 48 4.59 -2.22 -7.60
CA ASP A 48 4.03 -0.86 -7.62
C ASP A 48 2.49 -0.80 -7.75
N VAL A 49 1.80 -1.86 -7.33
CA VAL A 49 0.33 -1.91 -7.28
C VAL A 49 -0.14 -1.18 -6.02
N LEU A 50 -0.21 0.15 -6.11
CA LEU A 50 -0.55 1.03 -4.99
C LEU A 50 -2.04 1.44 -4.98
N TRP A 51 -2.78 1.14 -6.05
CA TRP A 51 -4.18 1.49 -6.20
C TRP A 51 -5.05 0.24 -6.45
N PRO A 52 -6.25 0.14 -5.83
CA PRO A 52 -6.77 1.06 -4.81
C PRO A 52 -6.10 0.86 -3.43
N PRO A 53 -6.03 1.89 -2.57
CA PRO A 53 -5.33 1.81 -1.28
C PRO A 53 -5.95 0.79 -0.31
N LYS A 54 -7.22 0.42 -0.51
CA LYS A 54 -7.90 -0.62 0.28
C LYS A 54 -7.24 -2.00 0.19
N LEU A 55 -6.45 -2.25 -0.85
CA LEU A 55 -5.66 -3.48 -0.99
C LEU A 55 -4.68 -3.71 0.16
N TYR A 56 -4.37 -2.65 0.92
CA TYR A 56 -3.45 -2.67 2.07
C TYR A 56 -4.18 -2.54 3.41
N ARG A 57 -5.50 -2.81 3.45
CA ARG A 57 -6.22 -2.91 4.72
C ARG A 57 -5.58 -4.02 5.58
N SER A 58 -5.51 -3.78 6.88
CA SER A 58 -4.84 -4.69 7.83
C SER A 58 -3.33 -4.89 7.55
N ALA A 59 -2.68 -3.98 6.81
CA ALA A 59 -1.24 -4.06 6.57
C ALA A 59 -0.45 -4.19 7.88
N ASP A 60 0.46 -5.16 7.89
CA ASP A 60 1.29 -5.45 9.05
C ASP A 60 2.42 -4.42 9.23
N ALA A 61 3.12 -4.52 10.36
CA ALA A 61 4.20 -3.60 10.70
C ALA A 61 5.33 -3.60 9.66
N ASN A 62 5.59 -4.75 9.00
CA ASN A 62 6.61 -4.86 7.96
C ASN A 62 6.21 -4.06 6.71
N THR A 63 5.00 -4.26 6.21
CA THR A 63 4.45 -3.53 5.06
C THR A 63 4.43 -2.03 5.33
N VAL A 64 3.92 -1.62 6.48
CA VAL A 64 3.85 -0.20 6.88
C VAL A 64 5.25 0.41 7.02
N GLY A 65 6.21 -0.31 7.62
CA GLY A 65 7.59 0.12 7.74
C GLY A 65 8.24 0.39 6.38
N ARG A 66 8.08 -0.53 5.43
CA ARG A 66 8.60 -0.37 4.05
C ARG A 66 8.03 0.86 3.35
N VAL A 67 6.74 1.16 3.53
CA VAL A 67 6.11 2.34 2.94
C VAL A 67 6.65 3.63 3.57
N ILE A 68 6.81 3.66 4.90
CA ILE A 68 7.41 4.80 5.62
C ILE A 68 8.84 5.05 5.13
N GLU A 69 9.66 4.01 5.00
CA GLU A 69 11.04 4.12 4.49
C GLU A 69 11.10 4.67 3.06
N GLN A 70 10.16 4.27 2.19
CA GLN A 70 10.07 4.81 0.84
C GLN A 70 9.74 6.31 0.82
N ILE A 71 8.81 6.74 1.67
CA ILE A 71 8.42 8.14 1.81
C ILE A 71 9.58 8.96 2.41
N ASP A 72 10.17 8.50 3.51
CA ASP A 72 11.32 9.15 4.17
C ASP A 72 12.51 9.28 3.21
N GLY A 73 12.72 8.30 2.34
CA GLY A 73 13.79 8.30 1.34
C GLY A 73 13.60 9.29 0.19
N GLY A 74 12.41 9.91 0.03
CA GLY A 74 12.15 10.99 -0.93
C GLY A 74 12.29 10.64 -2.41
N ARG A 75 12.39 9.36 -2.76
CA ARG A 75 12.57 8.88 -4.15
C ARG A 75 11.25 8.58 -4.87
N THR A 76 10.11 8.94 -4.27
CA THR A 76 8.77 8.53 -4.75
C THR A 76 7.80 9.71 -4.98
N PRO A 77 8.22 10.87 -5.53
CA PRO A 77 7.35 12.06 -5.60
C PRO A 77 6.06 11.83 -6.41
N LYS A 78 6.11 11.03 -7.48
CA LYS A 78 4.92 10.70 -8.30
C LYS A 78 3.94 9.73 -7.61
N ARG A 79 4.38 9.05 -6.55
CA ARG A 79 3.63 7.99 -5.85
C ARG A 79 3.27 8.38 -4.42
N LEU A 80 3.74 9.54 -3.98
CA LEU A 80 3.61 10.01 -2.60
C LEU A 80 2.14 9.99 -2.15
N ASP A 81 1.23 10.50 -2.98
CA ASP A 81 -0.20 10.54 -2.66
C ASP A 81 -0.77 9.13 -2.44
N HIS A 82 -0.42 8.17 -3.30
CA HIS A 82 -0.86 6.77 -3.13
C HIS A 82 -0.25 6.11 -1.88
N LEU A 83 1.03 6.36 -1.61
CA LEU A 83 1.71 5.84 -0.43
C LEU A 83 1.12 6.42 0.87
N LEU A 84 0.74 7.69 0.88
CA LEU A 84 0.05 8.32 2.01
C LEU A 84 -1.36 7.74 2.20
N LEU A 85 -2.10 7.53 1.12
CA LEU A 85 -3.42 6.89 1.17
C LEU A 85 -3.31 5.47 1.72
N LEU A 86 -2.34 4.68 1.25
CA LEU A 86 -2.07 3.34 1.77
C LEU A 86 -1.88 3.36 3.30
N LEU A 87 -1.03 4.26 3.80
CA LEU A 87 -0.79 4.40 5.24
C LEU A 87 -2.09 4.73 6.00
N ALA A 88 -2.94 5.61 5.46
CA ALA A 88 -4.23 5.92 6.07
C ALA A 88 -5.16 4.69 6.11
N TYR A 89 -5.19 3.87 5.05
CA TYR A 89 -6.00 2.65 4.98
C TYR A 89 -5.48 1.49 5.84
N SER A 90 -4.18 1.49 6.17
CA SER A 90 -3.62 0.49 7.08
C SER A 90 -4.17 0.58 8.51
N ALA A 91 -4.60 1.79 8.94
CA ALA A 91 -4.96 2.11 10.32
C ALA A 91 -3.91 1.68 11.37
N HIS A 92 -2.64 1.53 10.97
CA HIS A 92 -1.59 1.00 11.83
C HIS A 92 -0.96 2.11 12.71
N PRO A 93 -0.68 1.88 14.01
CA PRO A 93 -0.09 2.90 14.89
C PRO A 93 1.25 3.47 14.43
N LEU A 94 2.03 2.68 13.67
CA LEU A 94 3.28 3.16 13.05
C LEU A 94 3.02 4.22 11.97
N ALA A 95 1.94 4.08 11.19
CA ALA A 95 1.55 5.07 10.19
C ALA A 95 1.20 6.40 10.87
N GLU A 96 0.40 6.35 11.95
CA GLU A 96 0.06 7.55 12.73
C GLU A 96 1.31 8.23 13.31
N SER A 97 2.22 7.43 13.89
CA SER A 97 3.47 7.93 14.47
C SER A 97 4.35 8.62 13.41
N ALA A 98 4.46 8.03 12.22
CA ALA A 98 5.18 8.63 11.10
C ALA A 98 4.52 9.94 10.61
N MET A 99 3.19 9.97 10.48
CA MET A 99 2.46 11.18 10.10
C MET A 99 2.65 12.32 11.11
N ARG A 100 2.61 12.02 12.41
CA ARG A 100 2.90 13.02 13.47
C ARG A 100 4.31 13.58 13.36
N ARG A 101 5.31 12.72 13.07
CA ARG A 101 6.69 13.17 12.83
C ARG A 101 6.76 14.08 11.61
N TRP A 102 6.13 13.68 10.50
CA TRP A 102 6.12 14.44 9.25
C TRP A 102 5.48 15.83 9.36
N ALA A 103 4.53 16.01 10.28
CA ALA A 103 3.96 17.33 10.58
C ALA A 103 5.00 18.35 11.09
N THR A 104 6.07 17.88 11.73
CA THR A 104 7.17 18.74 12.23
C THR A 104 8.44 18.66 11.38
N GLN A 105 8.61 17.57 10.66
CA GLN A 105 9.77 17.29 9.83
C GLN A 105 9.30 16.59 8.53
N PRO A 106 8.97 17.36 7.48
CA PRO A 106 8.48 16.79 6.23
C PRO A 106 9.43 15.72 5.68
N PRO A 107 8.90 14.67 5.02
CA PRO A 107 9.73 13.70 4.31
C PRO A 107 10.62 14.41 3.27
N ALA A 108 11.76 13.79 2.96
CA ALA A 108 12.62 14.31 1.90
C ALA A 108 11.83 14.45 0.58
N GLY A 109 11.98 15.58 -0.11
CA GLY A 109 11.24 15.85 -1.35
C GLY A 109 9.86 16.52 -1.17
N CYS A 110 9.35 16.63 0.05
CA CYS A 110 8.17 17.46 0.36
C CYS A 110 8.61 18.87 0.76
N THR A 111 8.31 19.88 -0.05
CA THR A 111 8.51 21.27 0.34
C THR A 111 7.46 21.64 1.40
N PRO A 112 7.82 22.16 2.59
CA PRO A 112 6.83 22.66 3.53
C PRO A 112 6.05 23.82 2.88
N ILE A 113 4.72 23.78 3.01
CA ILE A 113 3.87 24.91 2.63
C ILE A 113 4.16 26.03 3.64
N ARG A 114 4.69 27.15 3.16
CA ARG A 114 5.08 28.31 3.97
C ARG A 114 3.98 29.36 3.99
#